data_AF-A0A915MS43-F1
#
_entry.id   AF-A0A915MS43-F1
#
_cell.length_a   1.000
_cell.length_b   1.000
_cell.length_c   1.000
_cell.angle_alpha   90.00
_cell.angle_beta   90.00
_cell.angle_gamma   90.00
#
_symmetry.space_group_name_H-M   'P 1'
#
loop_
_entity.id
_entity.type
_entity.pdbx_description
1 polymer ?
#
loop_
_entity_poly.entity_id
_entity_poly.type
_entity_poly.pdbx_seq_one_letter_code
_entity_poly.pdbx_strand_id
1 'polypeptide(L)'
;MGSSESVPIPGGGTEGYHVLRVQENSPGQAAGLEPFFDFIVAIGNDRLDKDNDSFKEILKQHMDKPLELTVYNSKTQTVRQTQIIPTQGWGGQGLLGVSIRFCSFDGANQNVSSCPGEFS
;
A
#
# COMPACT_ATOMS: atom_id res chain seq x y z
N MET A 1 2.88 14.09 25.54
CA MET A 1 1.58 14.29 24.87
C MET A 1 1.79 13.94 23.41
N GLY A 2 1.65 12.65 23.07
CA GLY A 2 1.82 12.16 21.70
C GLY A 2 0.48 12.22 21.00
N SER A 3 0.26 13.29 20.25
CA SER A 3 -0.87 13.38 19.32
C SER A 3 -0.48 12.56 18.09
N SER A 4 -0.62 11.25 18.20
CA SER A 4 -0.65 10.37 17.03
C SER A 4 -2.00 10.65 16.37
N GLU A 5 -2.00 11.54 15.37
CA GLU A 5 -3.15 11.70 14.50
C GLU A 5 -3.28 10.41 13.68
N SER A 6 -3.93 9.43 14.30
CA SER A 6 -4.40 8.21 13.65
C SER A 6 -5.34 8.64 12.55
N VAL A 7 -4.82 8.78 11.34
CA VAL A 7 -5.62 9.02 10.15
C VAL A 7 -6.62 7.86 10.11
N PRO A 8 -7.94 8.12 10.20
CA PRO A 8 -8.92 7.06 10.30
C PRO A 8 -9.02 6.39 8.93
N ILE A 9 -8.21 5.37 8.70
CA ILE A 9 -8.31 4.57 7.48
C ILE A 9 -9.60 3.76 7.59
N PRO A 10 -10.54 3.90 6.64
CA PRO A 10 -11.79 3.15 6.68
C PRO A 10 -11.46 1.65 6.67
N GLY A 11 -11.82 0.97 7.77
CA GLY A 11 -11.57 -0.47 7.94
C GLY A 11 -10.64 -0.84 9.11
N GLY A 12 -10.10 0.11 9.87
CA GLY A 12 -9.42 -0.16 11.15
C GLY A 12 -8.20 -1.08 11.02
N GLY A 13 -7.09 -0.54 10.54
CA GLY A 13 -5.83 -1.26 10.38
C GLY A 13 -4.71 -0.29 10.04
N THR A 14 -3.49 -0.65 10.37
CA THR A 14 -2.30 0.18 10.20
C THR A 14 -1.28 -0.46 9.25
N GLU A 15 -1.77 -1.30 8.34
CA GLU A 15 -0.97 -2.05 7.39
C GLU A 15 -1.31 -1.71 5.95
N GLY A 16 -0.30 -1.79 5.07
CA GLY A 16 -0.49 -1.58 3.65
C GLY A 16 0.79 -1.77 2.83
N TYR A 17 0.65 -1.66 1.51
CA TYR A 17 1.74 -1.73 0.57
C TYR A 17 2.20 -0.33 0.17
N HIS A 18 3.40 0.05 0.59
CA HIS A 18 4.03 1.31 0.20
C HIS A 18 4.58 1.22 -1.22
N VAL A 19 4.21 2.18 -2.07
CA VAL A 19 4.72 2.29 -3.44
C VAL A 19 6.10 2.95 -3.41
N LEU A 20 7.14 2.18 -3.72
CA LEU A 20 8.52 2.68 -3.75
C LEU A 20 8.88 3.30 -5.09
N ARG A 21 8.47 2.64 -6.18
CA ARG A 21 8.86 3.04 -7.53
C ARG A 21 7.79 2.62 -8.51
N VAL A 22 7.53 3.48 -9.48
CA VAL A 22 6.65 3.21 -10.62
C VAL A 22 7.48 3.43 -11.88
N GLN A 23 7.49 2.46 -12.79
CA GLN A 23 8.16 2.63 -14.07
C GLN A 23 7.38 3.55 -15.01
N GLU A 24 8.11 4.27 -15.85
CA GLU A 24 7.51 5.09 -16.89
C GLU A 24 6.88 4.22 -17.97
N ASN A 25 5.71 4.61 -18.49
CA ASN A 25 4.89 3.81 -19.41
C ASN A 25 4.33 2.51 -18.81
N SER A 26 4.35 2.37 -17.48
CA SER A 26 3.75 1.23 -16.80
C SER A 26 2.27 1.45 -16.51
N PRO A 27 1.46 0.38 -16.40
CA PRO A 27 0.06 0.52 -16.00
C PRO A 27 -0.11 1.15 -14.60
N GLY A 28 0.90 1.03 -13.72
CA GLY A 28 0.91 1.75 -12.44
C GLY A 28 0.96 3.25 -12.60
N GLN A 29 1.72 3.75 -13.58
CA GLN A 29 1.74 5.18 -13.89
C GLN A 29 0.43 5.62 -14.56
N ALA A 30 -0.12 4.79 -15.46
CA ALA A 30 -1.41 5.06 -16.08
C ALA A 30 -2.56 5.12 -15.05
N ALA A 31 -2.45 4.35 -13.96
CA ALA A 31 -3.36 4.41 -12.81
C ALA A 31 -3.16 5.66 -11.92
N GLY A 32 -2.16 6.50 -12.20
CA GLY A 32 -1.89 7.69 -11.40
C GLY A 32 -1.32 7.39 -10.01
N LEU A 33 -0.65 6.24 -9.83
CA LEU A 33 0.06 5.95 -8.59
C LEU A 33 1.27 6.87 -8.45
N GLU A 34 1.36 7.54 -7.30
CA GLU A 34 2.48 8.39 -6.93
C GLU A 34 3.49 7.57 -6.11
N PRO A 35 4.70 7.31 -6.64
CA PRO A 35 5.73 6.64 -5.86
C PRO A 35 6.12 7.50 -4.64
N PHE A 36 6.61 6.84 -3.60
CA PHE A 36 6.99 7.40 -2.29
C PHE A 36 5.84 7.92 -1.43
N PHE A 37 4.76 8.44 -2.01
CA PHE A 37 3.67 9.06 -1.25
C PHE A 37 2.43 8.19 -1.13
N ASP A 38 2.20 7.25 -2.06
CA ASP A 38 1.03 6.37 -2.01
C ASP A 38 1.26 5.08 -1.22
N PHE A 39 0.26 4.74 -0.40
CA PHE A 39 0.18 3.53 0.39
C PHE A 39 -1.11 2.78 0.04
N ILE A 40 -1.00 1.58 -0.51
CA ILE A 40 -2.15 0.76 -0.87
C ILE A 40 -2.65 0.04 0.39
N VAL A 41 -3.86 0.36 0.85
CA VAL A 41 -4.46 -0.20 2.06
C VAL A 41 -5.48 -1.30 1.76
N ALA A 42 -6.09 -1.28 0.57
CA ALA A 42 -7.03 -2.30 0.12
C ALA A 42 -7.03 -2.43 -1.41
N ILE A 43 -7.49 -3.57 -1.89
CA ILE A 43 -7.59 -3.95 -3.30
C ILE A 43 -8.99 -4.50 -3.58
N GLY A 44 -9.80 -3.73 -4.31
CA GLY A 44 -11.19 -4.03 -4.59
C GLY A 44 -11.99 -4.16 -3.30
N ASN A 45 -12.45 -5.37 -3.02
CA ASN A 45 -13.18 -5.73 -1.80
C ASN A 45 -12.29 -6.40 -0.74
N ASP A 46 -11.04 -6.69 -1.06
CA ASP A 46 -10.09 -7.39 -0.19
C ASP A 46 -9.19 -6.38 0.53
N ARG A 47 -9.12 -6.52 1.86
CA ARG A 47 -8.27 -5.69 2.71
C ARG A 47 -6.86 -6.26 2.75
N LEU A 48 -5.86 -5.40 2.59
CA LEU A 48 -4.46 -5.79 2.61
C LEU A 48 -3.89 -5.71 4.04
N ASP A 49 -4.48 -6.45 4.97
CA ASP A 49 -4.04 -6.46 6.37
C ASP A 49 -2.94 -7.50 6.70
N LYS A 50 -2.51 -8.30 5.72
CA LYS A 50 -1.47 -9.32 5.94
C LYS A 50 -0.44 -9.33 4.82
N ASP A 51 0.82 -9.53 5.18
CA ASP A 51 1.91 -9.84 4.24
C ASP A 51 1.78 -11.28 3.75
N ASN A 52 0.78 -11.57 2.92
CA ASN A 52 0.49 -12.95 2.50
C ASN A 52 0.52 -13.14 0.98
N ASP A 53 1.32 -12.33 0.28
CA ASP A 53 1.36 -12.24 -1.19
C ASP A 53 -0.01 -12.05 -1.86
N SER A 54 -1.09 -11.81 -1.09
CA SER A 54 -2.46 -11.77 -1.57
C SER A 54 -2.66 -10.66 -2.60
N PHE A 55 -2.01 -9.52 -2.40
CA PHE A 55 -1.97 -8.45 -3.41
C PHE A 55 -1.38 -8.93 -4.74
N LYS A 56 -0.25 -9.67 -4.70
CA LYS A 56 0.40 -10.18 -5.91
C LYS A 56 -0.46 -11.27 -6.57
N GLU A 57 -1.09 -12.13 -5.78
CA GLU A 57 -1.97 -13.18 -6.29
C GLU A 57 -3.23 -12.60 -6.92
N ILE A 58 -3.89 -11.62 -6.29
CA ILE A 58 -5.05 -10.93 -6.87
C ILE A 58 -4.65 -10.23 -8.17
N LEU A 59 -3.50 -9.54 -8.20
CA LEU A 59 -2.99 -8.95 -9.44
C LEU A 59 -2.76 -9.98 -10.55
N LYS A 60 -2.21 -11.16 -10.22
CA LYS A 60 -2.05 -12.24 -11.19
C LYS A 60 -3.38 -12.81 -11.65
N GLN A 61 -4.36 -12.94 -10.76
CA GLN A 61 -5.69 -13.45 -11.07
C GLN A 61 -6.53 -12.46 -11.90
N HIS A 62 -6.29 -11.16 -11.69
CA HIS A 62 -6.94 -10.05 -12.40
C HIS A 62 -6.07 -9.47 -13.52
N MET A 63 -5.15 -10.25 -14.09
CA MET A 63 -4.40 -9.85 -15.28
C MET A 63 -5.33 -9.46 -16.43
N ASP A 64 -5.01 -8.35 -17.09
CA ASP A 64 -5.79 -7.75 -18.18
C ASP A 64 -7.19 -7.27 -17.75
N LYS A 65 -7.43 -7.10 -16.44
CA LYS A 65 -8.71 -6.62 -15.91
C LYS A 65 -8.55 -5.36 -15.06
N PRO A 66 -9.54 -4.46 -15.08
CA PRO A 66 -9.59 -3.33 -14.16
C PRO A 66 -9.73 -3.81 -12.72
N LEU A 67 -8.86 -3.31 -11.86
CA LEU A 67 -8.81 -3.64 -10.44
C LEU A 67 -8.79 -2.35 -9.64
N GLU A 68 -9.77 -2.19 -8.76
CA GLU A 68 -9.84 -1.03 -7.88
C GLU A 68 -8.80 -1.18 -6.77
N LEU A 69 -8.10 -0.10 -6.45
CA LEU A 69 -7.10 0.00 -5.40
C LEU A 69 -7.47 1.17 -4.52
N THR A 70 -7.47 0.93 -3.21
CA THR A 70 -7.61 1.99 -2.23
C THR A 70 -6.22 2.42 -1.80
N VAL A 71 -5.84 3.64 -2.16
CA VAL A 71 -4.52 4.22 -1.88
C VAL A 71 -4.66 5.42 -0.95
N TYR A 72 -3.86 5.40 0.10
CA TYR A 72 -3.69 6.50 1.03
C TYR A 72 -2.52 7.36 0.55
N ASN A 73 -2.78 8.64 0.31
CA ASN A 73 -1.77 9.59 -0.08
C ASN A 73 -1.21 10.29 1.18
N SER A 74 0.05 10.05 1.49
CA SER A 74 0.70 10.62 2.68
C SER A 74 0.92 12.14 2.57
N LYS A 75 0.96 12.68 1.35
CA LYS A 75 1.15 14.12 1.10
C LYS A 75 -0.11 14.93 1.41
N THR A 76 -1.28 14.44 1.00
CA THR A 76 -2.58 15.09 1.26
C THR A 76 -3.30 14.52 2.46
N GLN A 77 -2.79 13.42 3.04
CA GLN A 77 -3.40 12.66 4.13
C GLN A 77 -4.83 12.20 3.83
N THR A 78 -5.12 11.91 2.56
CA THR A 78 -6.44 11.49 2.09
C THR A 78 -6.37 10.12 1.45
N VAL A 79 -7.43 9.33 1.66
CA VAL A 79 -7.62 8.05 0.97
C VAL A 79 -8.35 8.30 -0.35
N ARG A 80 -7.82 7.79 -1.45
CA ARG A 80 -8.44 7.82 -2.77
C ARG A 80 -8.53 6.41 -3.36
N GLN A 81 -9.54 6.18 -4.19
CA GLN A 81 -9.67 4.94 -4.94
C GLN A 81 -9.14 5.19 -6.36
N THR A 82 -8.25 4.32 -6.83
CA THR A 82 -7.73 4.34 -8.20
C THR A 82 -7.93 2.97 -8.85
N GLN A 83 -8.02 2.93 -10.17
CA GLN A 83 -8.14 1.68 -10.91
C GLN A 83 -6.82 1.38 -11.63
N ILE A 84 -6.31 0.17 -11.41
CA ILE A 84 -5.13 -0.34 -12.10
C ILE A 84 -5.48 -1.50 -13.02
N ILE A 85 -4.79 -1.59 -14.15
CA ILE A 85 -4.95 -2.69 -15.09
C ILE A 85 -3.60 -3.39 -15.22
N PRO A 86 -3.32 -4.47 -14.46
CA PRO A 86 -2.12 -5.26 -14.69
C PRO A 86 -2.08 -5.77 -16.12
N THR A 87 -0.99 -5.51 -16.83
CA THR A 87 -0.79 -6.01 -18.20
C THR A 87 0.62 -6.57 -18.33
N GLN A 88 0.81 -7.63 -19.10
CA GLN A 88 2.15 -8.13 -19.43
C GLN A 88 2.73 -7.47 -20.69
N GLY A 89 1.91 -6.72 -21.43
CA GLY A 89 2.25 -6.20 -22.76
C GLY A 89 2.79 -4.77 -22.81
N TRP A 90 3.01 -4.10 -21.67
CA TRP A 90 3.49 -2.70 -21.63
C TRP A 90 4.98 -2.54 -21.96
N GLY A 91 5.71 -3.65 -22.16
CA GLY A 91 7.08 -3.62 -22.66
C GLY A 91 8.17 -3.49 -21.59
N GLY A 92 7.83 -3.55 -20.31
CA GLY A 92 8.81 -3.56 -19.21
C GLY A 92 8.82 -4.85 -18.39
N GLN A 93 9.63 -4.85 -17.33
CA GLN A 93 9.80 -6.03 -16.47
C GLN A 93 8.71 -6.06 -15.39
N GLY A 94 7.88 -7.12 -15.40
CA GLY A 94 6.83 -7.37 -14.42
C GLY A 94 5.43 -6.99 -14.91
N LEU A 95 4.42 -7.35 -14.09
CA LEU A 95 3.00 -7.20 -14.42
C LEU A 95 2.49 -5.75 -14.33
N LEU A 96 3.13 -4.95 -13.48
CA LEU A 96 2.74 -3.57 -13.22
C LEU A 96 3.87 -2.56 -13.42
N GLY A 97 5.12 -3.03 -13.50
CA GLY A 97 6.28 -2.14 -13.43
C GLY A 97 6.40 -1.35 -12.12
N VAL A 98 5.70 -1.77 -11.06
CA VAL A 98 5.74 -1.11 -9.75
C VAL A 98 6.52 -1.93 -8.74
N SER A 99 7.28 -1.23 -7.90
CA SER A 99 7.92 -1.78 -6.71
C SER A 99 7.11 -1.37 -5.49
N ILE A 100 6.62 -2.37 -4.75
CA ILE A 100 5.86 -2.17 -3.52
C ILE A 100 6.49 -2.95 -2.37
N ARG A 101 6.32 -2.44 -1.15
CA ARG A 101 6.72 -3.12 0.09
C ARG A 101 5.54 -3.16 1.05
N PHE A 102 5.25 -4.34 1.59
CA PHE A 102 4.35 -4.42 2.73
C PHE A 102 5.07 -3.82 3.93
N CYS A 103 4.45 -2.81 4.53
CA CYS A 103 4.90 -2.24 5.78
C CYS A 103 3.67 -2.03 6.67
N SER A 104 3.78 -2.49 7.92
CA SER A 104 2.90 -2.03 8.98
C SER A 104 3.37 -0.64 9.38
N PHE A 105 2.57 0.38 9.11
CA PHE A 105 2.77 1.70 9.71
C PHE A 105 2.34 1.73 11.20
N ASP A 106 1.83 0.61 11.73
CA ASP A 106 1.65 0.33 13.17
C ASP A 106 2.94 0.53 13.99
N GLY A 107 4.09 0.29 13.36
CA GLY A 107 5.39 0.24 14.01
C GLY A 107 6.13 1.58 14.13
N ALA A 108 5.51 2.72 13.81
CA ALA A 108 6.12 4.02 14.07
C ALA A 108 5.88 4.54 15.51
N ASN A 109 5.07 3.84 16.33
CA ASN A 109 4.78 4.25 17.72
C ASN A 109 5.04 3.17 18.80
N GLN A 110 5.52 1.97 18.47
CA GLN A 110 5.94 0.99 19.49
C GLN A 110 7.42 1.17 19.89
N ASN A 111 7.78 2.38 20.37
CA ASN A 111 8.90 2.55 21.30
C ASN A 111 8.71 3.77 22.22
N VAL A 112 7.60 3.84 22.95
CA VAL A 112 7.70 4.46 24.27
C VAL A 112 6.85 3.67 25.25
N SER A 113 7.48 3.24 26.34
CA SER A 113 6.96 2.44 27.46
C SER A 113 6.52 1.01 27.08
N SER A 114 7.23 -0.07 27.42
CA SER A 114 7.97 -0.32 28.65
C SER A 114 8.98 -1.43 28.42
N CYS A 115 10.28 -1.12 28.48
CA CYS A 115 11.23 -2.09 29.00
C CYS A 115 11.19 -1.97 30.52
N PRO A 116 10.57 -2.87 31.29
CA PRO A 116 11.00 -3.08 32.66
C PRO A 116 12.27 -3.93 32.60
N GLY A 117 13.39 -3.28 32.29
CA GLY A 117 14.67 -3.72 32.80
C GLY A 117 14.79 -3.21 34.23
N GLU A 118 14.98 -4.15 35.16
CA GLU A 118 15.82 -4.01 36.35
C GLU A 118 15.63 -2.75 37.23
N PHE A 119 14.89 -2.89 38.34
CA PHE A 119 15.34 -2.52 39.69
C PHE A 119 14.27 -2.92 40.71
N SER A 120 14.44 -4.06 41.37
CA SER A 120 14.68 -4.15 42.83
C SER A 120 14.69 -5.59 43.32
#